data_AF-A0A929E9T6-F1
#
_entry.id   AF-A0A929E9T6-F1
#
_cell.length_a   1.000
_cell.length_b   1.000
_cell.length_c   1.000
_cell.angle_alpha   90.00
_cell.angle_beta   90.00
_cell.angle_gamma   90.00
#
_symmetry.space_group_name_H-M   'P 1'
#
loop_
_entity.id
_entity.type
_entity.pdbx_description
1 polymer ?
#
loop_
_entity_poly.entity_id
_entity_poly.type
_entity_poly.pdbx_seq_one_letter_code
_entity_poly.pdbx_strand_id
1 'polypeptide(L)' 'MTVIRVDVQSPAGDAVARDFGTFTPTFVLFNAQGIELWRVIGSLDPDQVRQSMASLQP' A
#
# COMPACT_ATOMS: atom_id res chain seq x y z
N MET A 1 -11.90 6.19 -0.31
CA MET A 1 -10.58 5.58 -0.06
C MET A 1 -10.79 4.32 0.75
N THR A 2 -10.19 3.21 0.34
CA THR A 2 -10.30 1.92 1.03
C THR A 2 -8.92 1.53 1.55
N VAL A 3 -8.82 1.18 2.82
CA VAL A 3 -7.60 0.64 3.42
C VAL A 3 -7.78 -0.86 3.57
N ILE A 4 -6.92 -1.63 2.90
CA ILE A 4 -6.91 -3.09 3.00
C ILE A 4 -5.73 -3.48 3.89
N ARG A 5 -6.03 -4.11 5.03
CA ARG A 5 -4.99 -4.71 5.89
C ARG A 5 -4.74 -6.12 5.42
N VAL A 6 -3.48 -6.41 5.09
CA VAL A 6 -3.04 -7.74 4.67
C VAL A 6 -2.27 -8.37 5.81
N ASP A 7 -2.77 -9.52 6.28
CA ASP A 7 -2.00 -10.39 7.16
C ASP A 7 -1.09 -11.29 6.31
N VAL A 8 0.21 -10.96 6.31
CA VAL A 8 1.23 -11.68 5.52
C VAL A 8 1.45 -13.13 5.95
N GLN A 9 0.96 -13.53 7.13
CA GLN A 9 1.06 -14.91 7.61
C GLN A 9 -0.07 -15.80 7.07
N SER A 10 -1.13 -15.20 6.50
CA SER A 10 -2.20 -15.94 5.84
C SER A 10 -1.77 -16.43 4.45
N PRO A 11 -2.36 -17.51 3.90
CA PRO A 11 -2.02 -17.99 2.55
C PRO A 11 -2.23 -16.93 1.45
N ALA A 12 -3.32 -16.14 1.55
CA ALA A 12 -3.59 -15.06 0.61
C ALA A 12 -2.61 -13.89 0.79
N GLY A 13 -2.26 -13.57 2.03
CA GLY A 13 -1.29 -12.52 2.32
C GLY A 13 0.14 -12.88 1.95
N ASP A 14 0.55 -14.15 2.04
CA ASP A 14 1.85 -14.64 1.54
C ASP A 14 1.96 -14.42 0.03
N ALA A 15 0.91 -14.71 -0.73
CA ALA A 15 0.87 -14.43 -2.17
C ALA A 15 1.05 -12.93 -2.45
N VAL A 16 0.34 -12.06 -1.72
CA VAL A 16 0.50 -10.60 -1.84
C VAL A 16 1.90 -10.15 -1.41
N ALA A 17 2.47 -10.73 -0.35
CA ALA A 17 3.79 -10.38 0.15
C ALA A 17 4.91 -10.70 -0.87
N ARG A 18 4.79 -11.80 -1.63
CA ARG A 18 5.74 -12.14 -2.70
C ARG A 18 5.82 -11.06 -3.78
N ASP A 19 4.70 -10.43 -4.10
CA ASP A 19 4.63 -9.39 -5.14
C ASP A 19 4.96 -7.99 -4.58
N PHE A 20 4.52 -7.71 -3.35
CA PHE A 20 4.45 -6.34 -2.82
C PHE A 20 5.29 -6.05 -1.58
N GLY A 21 5.72 -7.06 -0.81
CA GLY A 21 6.42 -6.79 0.46
C GLY A 21 7.12 -7.99 1.08
N THR A 22 8.45 -8.01 0.99
CA THR A 22 9.32 -8.98 1.68
C THR A 22 9.53 -8.63 3.16
N PHE A 23 9.20 -7.40 3.57
CA PHE A 23 9.40 -6.88 4.93
C PHE A 23 8.13 -6.24 5.46
N THR A 24 7.87 -6.36 6.77
CA THR A 24 6.72 -5.75 7.42
C THR A 24 7.13 -4.65 8.41
N PRO A 25 6.37 -3.55 8.50
CA PRO A 25 5.23 -3.20 7.64
C PRO A 25 5.66 -2.67 6.26
N THR A 26 4.90 -2.99 5.21
CA THR A 26 4.98 -2.37 3.89
C THR A 26 3.63 -1.74 3.56
N PHE A 27 3.66 -0.50 3.06
CA PHE A 27 2.51 0.26 2.62
C PHE A 27 2.59 0.46 1.10
N VAL A 28 1.51 0.14 0.40
CA VAL A 28 1.41 0.32 -1.06
C VAL A 28 0.15 1.11 -1.36
N LEU A 29 0.28 2.15 -2.19
CA LEU A 29 -0.87 2.89 -2.69
C LEU A 29 -1.12 2.53 -4.15
N PHE A 30 -2.37 2.19 -4.45
CA PHE A 30 -2.86 1.96 -5.79
C PHE A 30 -3.89 3.02 -6.17
N ASN A 31 -3.96 3.38 -7.45
CA ASN A 31 -5.08 4.15 -7.98
C ASN A 31 -6.31 3.25 -8.27
N ALA A 32 -7.41 3.85 -8.75
CA ALA A 32 -8.65 3.13 -9.01
C ALA A 32 -8.54 2.05 -10.11
N GLN A 33 -7.53 2.13 -10.97
CA GLN A 33 -7.23 1.16 -12.03
C GLN A 33 -6.33 0.03 -11.53
N GLY A 34 -5.93 0.04 -10.26
CA GLY A 34 -5.01 -0.95 -9.68
C GLY A 34 -3.54 -0.69 -10.01
N ILE A 35 -3.18 0.50 -10.50
CA ILE A 35 -1.79 0.86 -10.78
C ILE A 35 -1.13 1.33 -9.47
N GLU A 36 0.01 0.73 -9.14
CA GLU A 36 0.84 1.15 -8.01
C GLU A 36 1.40 2.55 -8.26
N LEU A 37 1.17 3.46 -7.31
CA LEU A 37 1.66 4.83 -7.36
C LEU A 37 2.94 4.97 -6.54
N TRP A 38 2.97 4.35 -5.36
CA TRP A 38 4.14 4.31 -4.50
C TRP A 38 4.07 3.16 -3.50
N ARG A 39 5.24 2.88 -2.93
CA ARG A 39 5.48 1.88 -1.90
C ARG A 39 6.46 2.39 -0.85
N VAL A 40 6.18 2.14 0.42
CA VAL A 40 7.01 2.52 1.57
C VAL A 40 7.19 1.33 2.49
N ILE A 41 8.43 1.07 2.92
CA ILE A 41 8.78 0.04 3.90
C ILE A 41 9.08 0.71 5.23
N GLY A 42 8.56 0.18 6.33
CA GLY A 42 8.76 0.74 7.66
C GLY A 42 7.69 1.76 8.02
N SER A 43 8.06 3.00 8.31
CA SER A 43 7.10 4.02 8.76
C SER A 43 6.47 4.78 7.60
N LEU A 44 5.15 5.00 7.67
CA LEU A 44 4.41 5.83 6.73
C LEU A 44 4.27 7.26 7.26
N ASP A 45 4.63 8.25 6.45
CA ASP A 45 4.41 9.67 6.76
C ASP A 45 2.96 10.08 6.44
N PRO A 46 2.18 10.53 7.45
CA PRO A 46 0.81 11.00 7.23
C PRO A 46 0.68 12.15 6.23
N ASP A 47 1.69 13.01 6.12
CA ASP A 47 1.66 14.16 5.21
C ASP A 47 1.80 13.68 3.75
N GLN A 48 2.68 12.71 3.49
CA GLN A 48 2.81 12.06 2.19
C GLN A 48 1.50 11.40 1.74
N VAL A 49 0.80 10.73 2.67
CA VAL A 49 -0.51 10.12 2.38
C VAL A 49 -1.52 11.19 1.98
N ARG A 50 -1.61 12.30 2.74
CA ARG A 50 -2.54 13.39 2.43
C ARG A 50 -2.25 14.05 1.09
N GLN A 51 -0.98 14.30 0.77
CA GLN A 51 -0.58 14.84 -0.53
C GLN A 51 -0.96 13.90 -1.68
N SER A 52 -0.74 12.59 -1.51
CA SER A 52 -1.09 11.58 -2.50
C SER A 52 -2.60 11.51 -2.74
N MET A 53 -3.40 11.71 -1.69
CA MET A 53 -4.85 11.74 -1.84
C MET A 53 -5.36 12.97 -2.59
N ALA A 54 -4.69 14.11 -2.43
CA ALA A 54 -5.05 15.35 -3.13
C ALA A 54 -4.73 15.28 -4.63
N SER A 55 -3.66 14.58 -5.03
CA SER A 55 -3.28 14.42 -6.43
C SER A 55 -4.08 13.35 -7.19
N LEU A 56 -4.83 12.51 -6.47
CA LEU A 56 -5.67 11.45 -7.04
C LEU A 56 -7.13 11.85 -7.27
N GLN A 57 -7.52 13.05 -6.86
CA GLN A 57 -8.81 13.63 -7.18
C GLN A 57 -8.66 14.50 -8.44
N PRO A 58 -9.51 14.32 -9.47
CA PRO A 58 -9.58 15.28 -10.58
C PRO A 58 -10.09 16.65 -10.12
#